data_AF-A0A1E7Z2A5-F1
#
_entry.id   AF-A0A1E7Z2A5-F1
#
_cell.length_a   1.000
_cell.length_b   1.000
_cell.length_c   1.000
_cell.angle_alpha   90.00
_cell.angle_beta   90.00
_cell.angle_gamma   90.00
#
_symmetry.space_group_name_H-M   'P 1'
#
loop_
_entity.id
_entity.type
_entity.pdbx_description
1 polymer ?
#
loop_
_entity_poly.entity_id
_entity_poly.type
_entity_poly.pdbx_seq_one_letter_code
_entity_poly.pdbx_strand_id
1 'polypeptide(L)'
;MASIKFNFSRLKNIYSDAWSKKDPTIAFEIRLGAGCFVFMMFLSKEDSDKNDRLFIYFRNIETPHQIKLYGYHLGGSFDAYISKKEEDLIRQELQLQGGGNPFNFNAFLNELNDNIPQFLPPTVKGETLRNTWNYIRDDMKNIIDDADKTILIGLKRLPEERKPRDKTLRKLYLYINGHDNDISDFIEAIKERNITLAWTNDPTRTAKSFAQLLTDFSRMQ
;
A
#
# COMPACT_ATOMS: atom_id res chain seq x y z
N MET A 1 15.59 -22.82 -12.36
CA MET A 1 16.48 -22.05 -11.48
C MET A 1 15.93 -22.13 -10.07
N ALA A 2 16.78 -22.35 -9.06
CA ALA A 2 16.32 -22.51 -7.68
C ALA A 2 15.78 -21.18 -7.14
N SER A 3 14.59 -21.21 -6.55
CA SER A 3 14.06 -20.10 -5.75
C SER A 3 14.26 -20.40 -4.28
N ILE A 4 14.56 -19.36 -3.50
CA ILE A 4 14.65 -19.44 -2.04
C ILE A 4 13.24 -19.21 -1.50
N LYS A 5 12.75 -20.13 -0.67
CA LYS A 5 11.53 -19.90 0.11
C LYS A 5 11.90 -19.10 1.36
N PHE A 6 11.29 -17.93 1.54
CA PHE A 6 11.52 -17.06 2.70
C PHE A 6 10.19 -16.61 3.31
N ASN A 7 10.08 -16.58 4.64
CA ASN A 7 8.87 -16.13 5.32
C ASN A 7 9.07 -14.71 5.89
N PHE A 8 8.33 -13.73 5.38
CA PHE A 8 8.27 -12.37 5.93
C PHE A 8 7.38 -12.30 7.18
N SER A 9 7.66 -13.16 8.16
CA SER A 9 6.81 -13.38 9.34
C SER A 9 6.56 -12.12 10.17
N ARG A 10 7.45 -11.14 10.08
CA ARG A 10 7.34 -9.87 10.81
C ARG A 10 6.30 -8.92 10.23
N LEU A 11 5.71 -9.23 9.07
CA LEU A 11 4.51 -8.56 8.55
C LEU A 11 3.26 -8.83 9.40
N LYS A 12 3.24 -9.90 10.21
CA LYS A 12 2.05 -10.37 10.94
C LYS A 12 1.33 -9.27 11.72
N ASN A 13 2.07 -8.50 12.51
CA ASN A 13 1.49 -7.54 13.45
C ASN A 13 0.80 -6.39 12.72
N ILE A 14 1.50 -5.79 11.74
CA ILE A 14 0.96 -4.70 10.92
C ILE A 14 -0.15 -5.18 9.98
N TYR A 15 -0.08 -6.42 9.51
CA TYR A 15 -1.14 -7.04 8.72
C TYR A 15 -2.41 -7.27 9.56
N SER A 16 -2.26 -7.81 10.76
CA SER A 16 -3.37 -8.06 11.68
C SER A 16 -4.04 -6.75 12.12
N ASP A 17 -3.24 -5.71 12.35
CA ASP A 17 -3.73 -4.37 12.70
C ASP A 17 -4.50 -3.71 11.55
N ALA A 18 -3.95 -3.75 10.33
CA ALA A 18 -4.64 -3.27 9.13
C ALA A 18 -5.96 -4.01 8.89
N TRP A 19 -5.97 -5.33 9.12
CA TRP A 19 -7.17 -6.15 9.01
C TRP A 19 -8.23 -5.81 10.07
N SER A 20 -7.83 -5.64 11.33
CA SER A 20 -8.75 -5.36 12.44
C SER A 20 -9.35 -3.96 12.35
N LYS A 21 -8.55 -2.96 11.97
CA LYS A 21 -8.98 -1.56 11.77
C LYS A 21 -9.74 -1.33 10.47
N LYS A 22 -9.98 -2.38 9.67
CA LYS A 22 -10.58 -2.28 8.33
C LYS A 22 -9.86 -1.26 7.44
N ASP A 23 -8.57 -1.05 7.67
CA ASP A 23 -7.70 -0.13 6.94
C ASP A 23 -6.91 -0.94 5.90
N PRO A 24 -7.33 -0.92 4.63
CA PRO A 24 -6.92 -1.93 3.69
C PRO A 24 -5.59 -1.63 3.01
N THR A 25 -4.70 -0.86 3.66
CA THR A 25 -3.45 -0.40 3.05
C THR A 25 -2.32 -0.38 4.06
N ILE A 26 -1.22 -1.04 3.71
CA ILE A 26 0.02 -1.07 4.46
C ILE A 26 1.07 -0.43 3.57
N ALA A 27 1.83 0.53 4.10
CA ALA A 27 2.94 1.15 3.39
C ALA A 27 4.00 1.63 4.38
N PHE A 28 5.27 1.27 4.15
CA PHE A 28 6.40 1.73 4.95
C PHE A 28 7.72 1.62 4.18
N GLU A 29 8.73 2.35 4.65
CA GLU A 29 10.09 2.33 4.10
C GLU A 29 11.03 1.58 5.06
N ILE A 30 11.89 0.72 4.51
CA ILE A 30 13.04 0.14 5.21
C ILE A 30 14.31 0.65 4.53
N ARG A 31 15.24 1.17 5.33
CA ARG A 31 16.60 1.50 4.89
C ARG A 31 17.58 0.49 5.46
N LEU A 32 18.33 -0.18 4.59
CA LEU A 32 19.37 -1.13 4.99
C LEU A 32 20.60 -0.98 4.10
N GLY A 33 21.74 -0.68 4.72
CA GLY A 33 22.94 -0.30 4.00
C GLY A 33 22.68 0.90 3.08
N ALA A 34 23.03 0.76 1.81
CA ALA A 34 22.73 1.77 0.78
C ALA A 34 21.30 1.66 0.22
N GLY A 35 20.59 0.55 0.48
CA GLY A 35 19.28 0.29 -0.11
C GLY A 35 18.13 0.96 0.62
N CYS A 36 17.11 1.34 -0.14
CA CYS A 36 15.88 1.94 0.33
C CYS A 36 14.67 1.23 -0.30
N PHE A 37 13.99 0.42 0.51
CA PHE A 37 12.92 -0.47 0.07
C PHE A 37 11.57 0.05 0.59
N VAL A 38 10.66 0.40 -0.30
CA VAL A 38 9.30 0.78 0.07
C VAL A 38 8.38 -0.42 -0.08
N PHE A 39 7.90 -0.94 1.05
CA PHE A 39 6.99 -2.07 1.13
C PHE A 39 5.55 -1.59 1.11
N MET A 40 4.71 -2.19 0.29
CA MET A 40 3.28 -1.89 0.22
C MET A 40 2.45 -3.17 0.09
N MET A 41 1.33 -3.22 0.81
CA MET A 41 0.29 -4.22 0.63
C MET A 41 -1.07 -3.55 0.58
N PHE A 42 -1.93 -4.04 -0.31
CA PHE A 42 -3.26 -3.48 -0.55
C PHE A 42 -4.29 -4.55 -0.31
N LEU A 43 -4.83 -4.55 0.90
CA LEU A 43 -5.90 -5.45 1.28
C LEU A 43 -7.18 -5.02 0.52
N SER A 44 -8.04 -5.97 0.24
CA SER A 44 -9.36 -5.74 -0.35
C SER A 44 -10.21 -6.97 -0.10
N LYS A 45 -11.44 -6.77 0.34
CA LYS A 45 -12.43 -7.86 0.37
C LYS A 45 -12.89 -8.25 -1.04
N GLU A 46 -12.78 -7.34 -2.00
CA GLU A 46 -13.19 -7.53 -3.40
C GLU A 46 -12.13 -8.27 -4.22
N ASP A 47 -10.85 -8.12 -3.86
CA ASP A 47 -9.71 -8.70 -4.57
C ASP A 47 -8.86 -9.52 -3.59
N SER A 48 -9.37 -10.68 -3.13
CA SER A 48 -8.64 -11.57 -2.22
C SER A 48 -7.25 -11.92 -2.74
N ASP A 49 -7.12 -12.11 -4.06
CA ASP A 49 -5.85 -12.41 -4.74
C ASP A 49 -4.79 -11.31 -4.62
N LYS A 50 -5.17 -10.08 -4.26
CA LYS A 50 -4.24 -8.97 -4.01
C LYS A 50 -3.81 -8.85 -2.56
N ASN A 51 -4.54 -9.45 -1.64
CA ASN A 51 -4.14 -9.55 -0.24
C ASN A 51 -2.85 -10.38 -0.10
N ASP A 52 -2.60 -11.25 -1.09
CA ASP A 52 -1.45 -12.12 -1.19
C ASP A 52 -0.29 -11.51 -2.00
N ARG A 53 -0.29 -10.19 -2.22
CA ARG A 53 0.76 -9.51 -3.00
C ARG A 53 1.52 -8.52 -2.14
N LEU A 54 2.84 -8.71 -2.09
CA LEU A 54 3.77 -7.72 -1.57
C LEU A 54 4.34 -6.91 -2.74
N PHE A 55 4.13 -5.61 -2.69
CA PHE A 55 4.76 -4.67 -3.62
C PHE A 55 6.00 -4.10 -2.94
N ILE A 56 7.12 -4.13 -3.63
CA ILE A 56 8.38 -3.53 -3.18
C ILE A 56 8.80 -2.54 -4.26
N TYR A 57 8.96 -1.28 -3.89
CA TYR A 57 9.61 -0.29 -4.74
C TYR A 57 11.07 -0.12 -4.28
N PHE A 58 11.98 -0.44 -5.18
CA PHE A 58 13.42 -0.28 -5.02
C PHE A 58 13.78 1.14 -5.41
N ARG A 59 14.04 2.01 -4.42
CA ARG A 59 14.08 3.46 -4.64
C ARG A 59 15.31 3.90 -5.41
N ASN A 60 16.48 3.31 -5.19
CA ASN A 60 17.71 3.70 -5.86
C ASN A 60 17.71 3.34 -7.36
N ILE A 61 17.02 2.26 -7.72
CA ILE A 61 16.88 1.81 -9.12
C ILE A 61 15.51 2.13 -9.72
N GLU A 62 14.70 2.90 -9.00
CA GLU A 62 13.35 3.34 -9.38
C GLU A 62 12.44 2.23 -9.93
N THR A 63 12.56 1.01 -9.39
CA THR A 63 11.89 -0.16 -9.94
C THR A 63 10.82 -0.69 -8.98
N PRO A 64 9.53 -0.70 -9.36
CA PRO A 64 8.51 -1.45 -8.64
C PRO A 64 8.56 -2.93 -9.00
N HIS A 65 8.40 -3.79 -8.01
CA HIS A 65 8.32 -5.23 -8.19
C HIS A 65 7.24 -5.82 -7.30
N GLN A 66 6.62 -6.90 -7.78
CA GLN A 66 5.55 -7.58 -7.06
C GLN A 66 5.94 -9.01 -6.76
N ILE A 67 5.81 -9.40 -5.50
CA ILE A 67 6.07 -10.75 -5.00
C ILE A 67 4.74 -11.35 -4.54
N LYS A 68 4.45 -12.58 -4.98
CA LYS A 68 3.31 -13.34 -4.48
C LYS A 68 3.69 -13.99 -3.15
N LEU A 69 2.84 -13.78 -2.14
CA LEU A 69 2.92 -14.39 -0.83
C LEU A 69 1.98 -15.59 -0.76
N TYR A 70 2.34 -16.56 0.08
CA TYR A 70 1.60 -17.78 0.34
C TYR A 70 1.52 -18.03 1.84
N GLY A 71 0.53 -18.84 2.24
CA GLY A 71 0.35 -19.26 3.63
C GLY A 71 -0.76 -18.49 4.34
N TYR A 72 -0.91 -18.77 5.64
CA TYR A 72 -1.90 -18.13 6.48
C TYR A 72 -1.35 -16.83 7.08
N HIS A 73 -1.60 -15.71 6.40
CA HIS A 73 -1.07 -14.38 6.75
C HIS A 73 -1.45 -13.92 8.18
N LEU A 74 -2.71 -14.10 8.59
CA LEU A 74 -3.14 -13.78 9.97
C LEU A 74 -2.42 -14.64 11.03
N GLY A 75 -1.96 -15.84 10.65
CA GLY A 75 -1.15 -16.72 11.51
C GLY A 75 0.32 -16.32 11.59
N GLY A 76 0.81 -15.53 10.63
CA GLY A 76 2.22 -15.13 10.52
C GLY A 76 3.01 -15.85 9.42
N SER A 77 2.35 -16.57 8.53
CA SER A 77 3.00 -17.21 7.38
C SER A 77 2.84 -16.35 6.14
N PHE A 78 3.90 -15.62 5.77
CA PHE A 78 4.03 -14.77 4.58
C PHE A 78 5.14 -15.34 3.69
N ASP A 79 4.93 -16.56 3.20
CA ASP A 79 5.93 -17.30 2.43
C ASP A 79 6.06 -16.71 1.02
N ALA A 80 7.26 -16.30 0.65
CA ALA A 80 7.63 -15.82 -0.68
C ALA A 80 8.65 -16.76 -1.32
N TYR A 81 8.55 -16.93 -2.64
CA TYR A 81 9.59 -17.59 -3.44
C TYR A 81 10.43 -16.52 -4.13
N ILE A 82 11.63 -16.31 -3.62
CA ILE A 82 12.59 -15.32 -4.09
C ILE A 82 13.45 -15.98 -5.18
N SER A 83 13.26 -15.59 -6.43
CA SER A 83 14.05 -16.09 -7.56
C SER A 83 15.34 -15.28 -7.73
N LYS A 84 16.18 -15.72 -8.68
CA LYS A 84 17.40 -14.99 -9.02
C LYS A 84 17.12 -13.55 -9.48
N LYS A 85 15.97 -13.31 -10.12
CA LYS A 85 15.55 -11.97 -10.53
C LYS A 85 15.36 -11.04 -9.32
N GLU A 86 14.65 -11.50 -8.28
CA GLU A 86 14.46 -10.71 -7.06
C GLU A 86 15.78 -10.45 -6.34
N GLU A 87 16.66 -11.46 -6.26
CA GLU A 87 18.00 -11.28 -5.69
C GLU A 87 18.79 -10.21 -6.45
N ASP A 88 18.77 -10.25 -7.79
CA ASP A 88 19.50 -9.28 -8.60
C ASP A 88 18.95 -7.86 -8.44
N LEU A 89 17.62 -7.69 -8.34
CA LEU A 89 17.00 -6.39 -8.02
C LEU A 89 17.46 -5.86 -6.65
N ILE A 90 17.46 -6.72 -5.63
CA ILE A 90 17.94 -6.36 -4.29
C ILE A 90 19.42 -5.96 -4.32
N ARG A 91 20.27 -6.69 -5.05
CA ARG A 91 21.69 -6.37 -5.17
C ARG A 91 21.93 -5.04 -5.88
N GLN A 92 21.15 -4.74 -6.91
CA GLN A 92 21.22 -3.45 -7.59
C GLN A 92 20.74 -2.31 -6.68
N GLU A 93 19.65 -2.51 -5.93
CA GLU A 93 19.17 -1.54 -4.94
C GLU A 93 20.23 -1.23 -3.87
N LEU A 94 20.92 -2.28 -3.39
CA LEU A 94 22.02 -2.16 -2.44
C LEU A 94 23.32 -1.61 -3.07
N GLN A 95 23.30 -1.29 -4.37
CA GLN A 95 24.46 -0.78 -5.13
C GLN A 95 25.69 -1.71 -5.06
N LEU A 96 25.47 -3.03 -4.95
CA LEU A 96 26.55 -4.03 -4.80
C LEU A 96 27.21 -4.39 -6.15
N GLN A 97 27.24 -3.47 -7.11
CA GLN A 97 27.93 -3.66 -8.38
C GLN A 97 29.42 -3.33 -8.24
N GLY A 98 30.27 -4.36 -8.39
CA GLY A 98 31.72 -4.26 -8.20
C GLY A 98 32.18 -5.11 -7.01
N GLY A 99 33.11 -6.03 -7.26
CA GLY A 99 33.53 -7.06 -6.32
C GLY A 99 33.92 -6.55 -4.93
N GLY A 100 33.47 -7.29 -3.91
CA GLY A 100 33.72 -7.07 -2.48
C GLY A 100 33.34 -8.32 -1.68
N ASN A 101 33.24 -8.19 -0.35
CA ASN A 101 32.89 -9.29 0.56
C ASN A 101 31.69 -10.11 0.07
N PRO A 102 31.67 -11.44 0.30
CA PRO A 102 30.58 -12.30 -0.14
C PRO A 102 29.25 -11.82 0.47
N PHE A 103 28.32 -11.40 -0.40
CA PHE A 103 26.97 -11.01 0.01
C PHE A 103 26.17 -12.26 0.41
N ASN A 104 25.92 -12.41 1.71
CA ASN A 104 25.08 -13.48 2.23
C ASN A 104 23.60 -13.06 2.14
N PHE A 105 22.95 -13.49 1.06
CA PHE A 105 21.57 -13.10 0.79
C PHE A 105 20.57 -13.57 1.85
N ASN A 106 20.74 -14.76 2.44
CA ASN A 106 19.86 -15.24 3.50
C ASN A 106 19.98 -14.39 4.78
N ALA A 107 21.21 -13.98 5.13
CA ALA A 107 21.42 -13.07 6.25
C ALA A 107 20.75 -11.71 5.99
N PHE A 108 20.89 -11.18 4.76
CA PHE A 108 20.20 -9.95 4.37
C PHE A 108 18.67 -10.07 4.45
N LEU A 109 18.08 -11.17 3.96
CA LEU A 109 16.62 -11.36 4.04
C LEU A 109 16.13 -11.41 5.50
N ASN A 110 16.89 -12.06 6.39
CA ASN A 110 16.57 -12.05 7.82
C ASN A 110 16.63 -10.64 8.41
N GLU A 111 17.69 -9.87 8.11
CA GLU A 111 17.84 -8.49 8.57
C GLU A 111 16.72 -7.58 8.02
N LEU A 112 16.38 -7.74 6.72
CA LEU A 112 15.25 -7.06 6.09
C LEU A 112 13.94 -7.36 6.79
N ASN A 113 13.69 -8.63 7.11
CA ASN A 113 12.50 -9.04 7.85
C ASN A 113 12.50 -8.46 9.26
N ASP A 114 13.63 -8.46 9.97
CA ASP A 114 13.77 -7.91 11.32
C ASP A 114 13.52 -6.40 11.41
N ASN A 115 13.79 -5.67 10.33
CA ASN A 115 13.52 -4.24 10.23
C ASN A 115 12.08 -3.90 9.80
N ILE A 116 11.21 -4.89 9.57
CA ILE A 116 9.80 -4.63 9.34
C ILE A 116 9.18 -4.04 10.62
N PRO A 117 8.53 -2.87 10.53
CA PRO A 117 7.91 -2.25 11.69
C PRO A 117 6.84 -3.16 12.27
N GLN A 118 6.80 -3.27 13.60
CA GLN A 118 5.80 -4.08 14.29
C GLN A 118 4.52 -3.29 14.60
N PHE A 119 4.56 -1.99 14.42
CA PHE A 119 3.46 -1.05 14.52
C PHE A 119 3.63 0.00 13.42
N LEU A 120 2.56 0.33 12.69
CA LEU A 120 2.57 1.39 11.69
C LEU A 120 1.75 2.57 12.19
N PRO A 121 2.41 3.68 12.56
CA PRO A 121 1.72 4.92 12.79
C PRO A 121 0.97 5.32 11.50
N PRO A 122 -0.26 5.83 11.61
CA PRO A 122 -1.08 6.26 10.48
C PRO A 122 -0.32 7.21 9.55
N THR A 123 0.37 8.19 10.12
CA THR A 123 1.15 9.22 9.40
C THR A 123 2.22 8.63 8.48
N VAL A 124 2.90 7.56 8.91
CA VAL A 124 3.96 6.90 8.14
C VAL A 124 3.40 6.31 6.85
N LYS A 125 2.19 5.73 6.92
CA LYS A 125 1.52 5.15 5.75
C LYS A 125 1.21 6.21 4.70
N GLY A 126 0.54 7.30 5.08
CA GLY A 126 0.16 8.36 4.15
C GLY A 126 1.39 9.06 3.55
N GLU A 127 2.40 9.37 4.36
CA GLU A 127 3.65 9.97 3.89
C GLU A 127 4.40 9.04 2.94
N THR A 128 4.56 7.77 3.29
CA THR A 128 5.23 6.78 2.43
C THR A 128 4.53 6.68 1.08
N LEU A 129 3.20 6.58 1.08
CA LEU A 129 2.42 6.52 -0.15
C LEU A 129 2.58 7.80 -0.98
N ARG A 130 2.37 8.99 -0.39
CA ARG A 130 2.48 10.27 -1.12
C ARG A 130 3.88 10.49 -1.70
N ASN A 131 4.92 10.16 -0.95
CA ASN A 131 6.31 10.32 -1.37
C ASN A 131 6.70 9.35 -2.49
N THR A 132 6.07 8.18 -2.56
CA THR A 132 6.39 7.13 -3.54
C THR A 132 5.47 7.18 -4.75
N TRP A 133 4.25 7.71 -4.59
CA TRP A 133 3.16 7.58 -5.56
C TRP A 133 3.52 8.05 -6.96
N ASN A 134 4.20 9.19 -7.08
CA ASN A 134 4.57 9.76 -8.38
C ASN A 134 5.49 8.84 -9.20
N TYR A 135 6.23 7.95 -8.54
CA TYR A 135 7.14 7.01 -9.19
C TYR A 135 6.50 5.67 -9.54
N ILE A 136 5.42 5.28 -8.85
CA ILE A 136 4.80 3.94 -9.00
C ILE A 136 3.40 3.97 -9.60
N ARG A 137 2.80 5.15 -9.79
CA ARG A 137 1.39 5.29 -10.18
C ARG A 137 1.03 4.50 -11.44
N ASP A 138 1.96 4.41 -12.40
CA ASP A 138 1.73 3.78 -13.70
C ASP A 138 1.69 2.25 -13.58
N ASP A 139 2.54 1.68 -12.73
CA ASP A 139 2.55 0.25 -12.40
C ASP A 139 1.40 -0.15 -11.46
N MET A 140 0.88 0.81 -10.70
CA MET A 140 -0.18 0.61 -9.70
C MET A 140 -1.61 0.89 -10.21
N LYS A 141 -1.80 1.13 -11.51
CA LYS A 141 -3.11 1.44 -12.13
C LYS A 141 -4.21 0.43 -11.81
N ASN A 142 -3.87 -0.84 -11.62
CA ASN A 142 -4.84 -1.89 -11.29
C ASN A 142 -5.23 -1.93 -9.80
N ILE A 143 -4.55 -1.17 -8.95
CA ILE A 143 -4.74 -1.12 -7.48
C ILE A 143 -5.62 0.05 -7.06
N ILE A 144 -5.66 1.12 -7.86
CA ILE A 144 -6.46 2.33 -7.62
C ILE A 144 -7.37 2.59 -8.82
N ASP A 145 -8.66 2.78 -8.54
CA ASP A 145 -9.69 2.92 -9.57
C ASP A 145 -9.59 4.28 -10.28
N ASP A 146 -9.71 4.30 -11.61
CA ASP A 146 -9.58 5.51 -12.45
C ASP A 146 -8.35 6.36 -12.05
N ALA A 147 -7.14 5.78 -12.02
CA ALA A 147 -5.96 6.41 -11.41
C ALA A 147 -5.66 7.85 -11.92
N ASP A 148 -6.13 8.21 -13.11
CA ASP A 148 -6.05 9.53 -13.73
C ASP A 148 -7.00 10.58 -13.12
N LYS A 149 -8.10 10.17 -12.48
CA LYS A 149 -9.06 11.06 -11.80
C LYS A 149 -8.59 11.44 -10.41
N THR A 150 -7.86 12.54 -10.30
CA THR A 150 -7.22 12.98 -9.04
C THR A 150 -8.01 14.06 -8.29
N ILE A 151 -9.00 14.70 -8.92
CA ILE A 151 -9.77 15.80 -8.34
C ILE A 151 -11.01 15.23 -7.64
N LEU A 152 -11.07 15.36 -6.31
CA LEU A 152 -12.22 14.95 -5.52
C LEU A 152 -13.36 15.96 -5.63
N ILE A 153 -14.53 15.54 -6.09
CA ILE A 153 -15.71 16.42 -6.27
C ILE A 153 -16.83 16.17 -5.24
N GLY A 154 -16.74 15.09 -4.45
CA GLY A 154 -17.58 14.90 -3.27
C GLY A 154 -18.08 13.48 -3.05
N LEU A 155 -19.16 13.36 -2.28
CA LEU A 155 -19.77 12.10 -1.86
C LEU A 155 -20.88 11.68 -2.83
N LYS A 156 -21.03 10.36 -3.02
CA LYS A 156 -22.06 9.76 -3.86
C LYS A 156 -22.67 8.56 -3.15
N ARG A 157 -23.98 8.60 -2.88
CA ARG A 157 -24.71 7.42 -2.38
C ARG A 157 -24.83 6.40 -3.51
N LEU A 158 -24.53 5.13 -3.21
CA LEU A 158 -24.66 4.04 -4.16
C LEU A 158 -26.06 3.41 -4.09
N PRO A 159 -26.56 2.86 -5.21
CA PRO A 159 -27.73 1.98 -5.19
C PRO A 159 -27.52 0.79 -4.25
N GLU A 160 -28.60 0.23 -3.70
CA GLU A 160 -28.55 -0.87 -2.71
C GLU A 160 -27.75 -2.09 -3.20
N GLU A 161 -27.85 -2.38 -4.50
CA GLU A 161 -27.18 -3.48 -5.22
C GLU A 161 -25.65 -3.30 -5.32
N ARG A 162 -25.12 -2.10 -5.04
CA ARG A 162 -23.70 -1.76 -5.19
C ARG A 162 -23.08 -1.41 -3.84
N LYS A 163 -21.79 -1.72 -3.68
CA LYS A 163 -20.99 -1.38 -2.50
C LYS A 163 -19.82 -0.45 -2.85
N PRO A 164 -19.35 0.39 -1.90
CA PRO A 164 -18.19 1.24 -2.11
C PRO A 164 -16.93 0.41 -2.30
N ARG A 165 -16.16 0.72 -3.33
CA ARG A 165 -14.95 -0.02 -3.69
C ARG A 165 -13.72 0.49 -2.97
N ASP A 166 -12.94 -0.42 -2.37
CA ASP A 166 -11.72 -0.08 -1.63
C ASP A 166 -10.71 0.70 -2.49
N LYS A 167 -10.58 0.33 -3.78
CA LYS A 167 -9.69 1.00 -4.74
C LYS A 167 -10.04 2.47 -4.98
N THR A 168 -11.32 2.82 -4.93
CA THR A 168 -11.79 4.20 -5.11
C THR A 168 -11.55 5.02 -3.84
N LEU A 169 -11.75 4.40 -2.67
CA LEU A 169 -11.61 5.06 -1.37
C LEU A 169 -10.14 5.29 -1.00
N ARG A 170 -9.24 4.38 -1.40
CA ARG A 170 -7.79 4.47 -1.20
C ARG A 170 -7.17 5.77 -1.74
N LYS A 171 -7.80 6.40 -2.73
CA LYS A 171 -7.40 7.70 -3.27
C LYS A 171 -7.36 8.82 -2.24
N LEU A 172 -8.13 8.72 -1.15
CA LEU A 172 -8.06 9.71 -0.06
C LEU A 172 -6.65 9.77 0.55
N TYR A 173 -5.99 8.63 0.77
CA TYR A 173 -4.63 8.62 1.31
C TYR A 173 -3.58 9.28 0.40
N LEU A 174 -3.88 9.37 -0.89
CA LEU A 174 -2.95 9.87 -1.91
C LEU A 174 -3.15 11.34 -2.25
N TYR A 175 -4.40 11.77 -2.41
CA TYR A 175 -4.73 13.05 -3.02
C TYR A 175 -5.35 14.06 -2.06
N ILE A 176 -5.64 13.66 -0.82
CA ILE A 176 -6.28 14.52 0.16
C ILE A 176 -5.38 14.70 1.37
N ASN A 177 -5.21 15.96 1.75
CA ASN A 177 -4.55 16.33 3.00
C ASN A 177 -5.54 16.13 4.15
N GLY A 178 -5.36 15.07 4.91
CA GLY A 178 -6.07 14.75 6.13
C GLY A 178 -5.19 13.89 7.03
N HIS A 179 -5.49 13.85 8.33
CA HIS A 179 -4.79 12.93 9.21
C HIS A 179 -5.21 11.49 8.86
N ASP A 180 -4.25 10.57 8.73
CA ASP A 180 -4.56 9.24 8.19
C ASP A 180 -5.55 8.45 9.07
N ASN A 181 -5.61 8.70 10.38
CA ASN A 181 -6.69 8.19 11.24
C ASN A 181 -8.07 8.71 10.84
N ASP A 182 -8.20 10.02 10.67
CA ASP A 182 -9.48 10.63 10.30
C ASP A 182 -9.93 10.11 8.93
N ILE A 183 -8.99 9.89 8.00
CA ILE A 183 -9.28 9.28 6.70
C ILE A 183 -9.77 7.83 6.87
N SER A 184 -9.11 7.01 7.70
CA SER A 184 -9.52 5.64 7.99
C SER A 184 -10.94 5.59 8.57
N ASP A 185 -11.19 6.37 9.64
CA ASP A 185 -12.49 6.43 10.32
C ASP A 185 -13.58 6.94 9.37
N PHE A 186 -13.25 7.92 8.53
CA PHE A 186 -14.16 8.43 7.52
C PHE A 186 -14.49 7.39 6.45
N ILE A 187 -13.50 6.63 5.96
CA ILE A 187 -13.69 5.54 5.00
C ILE A 187 -14.62 4.47 5.57
N GLU A 188 -14.47 4.12 6.84
CA GLU A 188 -15.37 3.18 7.51
C GLU A 188 -16.79 3.73 7.58
N ALA A 189 -16.96 4.97 8.03
CA ALA A 189 -18.27 5.60 8.17
C ALA A 189 -19.03 5.71 6.83
N ILE A 190 -18.36 6.06 5.72
CA ILE A 190 -19.01 6.13 4.40
C ILE A 190 -19.36 4.73 3.87
N LYS A 191 -18.56 3.71 4.16
CA LYS A 191 -18.85 2.32 3.78
C LYS A 191 -20.13 1.81 4.43
N GLU A 192 -20.30 2.07 5.73
CA GLU A 192 -21.49 1.67 6.49
C GLU A 192 -22.78 2.26 5.93
N ARG A 193 -22.71 3.47 5.33
CA ARG A 193 -23.85 4.17 4.74
C ARG A 193 -24.03 3.93 3.24
N ASN A 194 -23.27 2.99 2.66
CA ASN A 194 -23.26 2.72 1.22
C ASN A 194 -22.90 3.95 0.37
N ILE A 195 -21.95 4.75 0.83
CA ILE A 195 -21.49 5.98 0.17
C ILE A 195 -20.08 5.76 -0.39
N THR A 196 -19.83 6.28 -1.60
CA THR A 196 -18.53 6.33 -2.24
C THR A 196 -18.10 7.76 -2.53
N LEU A 197 -16.91 7.92 -3.11
CA LEU A 197 -16.33 9.20 -3.50
C LEU A 197 -16.41 9.37 -5.02
N ALA A 198 -16.75 10.57 -5.45
CA ALA A 198 -16.74 10.96 -6.85
C ALA A 198 -15.43 11.71 -7.16
N TRP A 199 -14.71 11.21 -8.15
CA TRP A 199 -13.44 11.77 -8.62
C TRP A 199 -13.55 12.18 -10.10
N THR A 200 -12.78 13.19 -10.51
CA THR A 200 -12.69 13.66 -11.91
C THR A 200 -11.23 13.97 -12.28
N ASN A 201 -10.95 14.03 -13.58
CA ASN A 201 -9.70 14.54 -14.16
C ASN A 201 -9.90 15.91 -14.86
N ASP A 202 -11.13 16.43 -14.83
CA ASP A 202 -11.49 17.74 -15.40
C ASP A 202 -10.98 18.89 -14.51
N PRO A 203 -9.96 19.66 -14.95
CA PRO A 203 -9.34 20.71 -14.15
C PRO A 203 -10.27 21.91 -13.89
N THR A 204 -11.40 22.01 -14.59
CA THR A 204 -12.38 23.09 -14.37
C THR A 204 -13.25 22.88 -13.13
N ARG A 205 -13.21 21.67 -12.54
CA ARG A 205 -13.99 21.32 -11.35
C ARG A 205 -13.29 21.76 -10.07
N THR A 206 -14.08 22.29 -9.13
CA THR A 206 -13.58 22.67 -7.80
C THR A 206 -13.32 21.43 -6.95
N ALA A 207 -12.06 21.26 -6.53
CA ALA A 207 -11.67 20.20 -5.61
C ALA A 207 -12.26 20.43 -4.22
N LYS A 208 -12.81 19.37 -3.60
CA LYS A 208 -13.24 19.38 -2.21
C LYS A 208 -12.07 19.03 -1.29
N SER A 209 -11.92 19.81 -0.24
CA SER A 209 -11.06 19.51 0.90
C SER A 209 -11.67 18.42 1.80
N PHE A 210 -10.84 17.81 2.64
CA PHE A 210 -11.30 16.82 3.62
C PHE A 210 -12.36 17.39 4.58
N ALA A 211 -12.17 18.61 5.08
CA ALA A 211 -13.13 19.28 5.97
C ALA A 211 -14.51 19.49 5.31
N GLN A 212 -14.53 19.78 4.00
CA GLN A 212 -15.78 19.87 3.25
C GLN A 212 -16.48 18.52 3.14
N LEU A 213 -15.74 17.42 2.95
CA LEU A 213 -16.35 16.07 2.95
C LEU A 213 -16.98 15.72 4.29
N LEU A 214 -16.31 16.02 5.40
CA LEU A 214 -16.85 15.78 6.75
C LEU A 214 -18.16 16.56 6.96
N THR A 215 -18.19 17.81 6.48
CA THR A 215 -19.39 18.66 6.52
C THR A 215 -20.51 18.13 5.63
N ASP A 216 -20.20 17.65 4.42
CA ASP A 216 -21.19 17.08 3.52
C ASP A 216 -21.74 15.76 4.06
N PHE A 217 -20.88 14.92 4.62
CA PHE A 217 -21.25 13.62 5.19
C PHE A 217 -22.18 13.77 6.40
N SER A 218 -21.95 14.76 7.26
CA SER A 218 -22.83 15.04 8.40
C SER A 218 -24.21 15.54 7.98
N ARG A 219 -24.32 16.20 6.81
CA ARG A 219 -25.58 16.67 6.22
C ARG A 219 -26.35 15.61 5.45
N MET A 220 -25.72 14.48 5.13
CA MET A 220 -26.33 13.35 4.40
C MET A 220 -27.11 12.37 5.30
N GLN A 221 -27.49 12.80 6.51
CA GLN A 221 -28.39 12.03 7.39
C GLN A 221 -29.73 11.77 6.71
#